data_AF-A0A9X2C160-F1
#
_entry.id   AF-A0A9X2C160-F1
#
_cell.length_a   1.000
_cell.length_b   1.000
_cell.length_c   1.000
_cell.angle_alpha   90.00
_cell.angle_beta   90.00
_cell.angle_gamma   90.00
#
_symmetry.space_group_name_H-M   'P 1'
#
loop_
_entity.id
_entity.type
_entity.pdbx_description
1 polymer ?
#
loop_
_entity_poly.entity_id
_entity_poly.type
_entity_poly.pdbx_seq_one_letter_code
_entity_poly.pdbx_strand_id
1 'polypeptide(L)'
;MNKTLIAAVLTAAAATLSFGAHADTASDKAQAKADYKSDKAQAKADYKSNKADCKADTTGAVERACKGDAKAGEKQDKADAKLQYKQDKADINAGK
;
A
#
# COMPACT_ATOMS: atom_id res chain seq x y z
N MET A 1 -19.61 49.53 14.78
CA MET A 1 -18.49 48.91 15.52
C MET A 1 -18.06 47.68 14.71
N ASN A 2 -17.15 47.91 13.74
CA ASN A 2 -15.75 47.43 13.73
C ASN A 2 -15.64 46.16 12.87
N LYS A 3 -15.66 46.27 11.53
CA LYS A 3 -14.44 46.33 10.68
C LYS A 3 -13.34 45.38 11.19
N THR A 4 -13.57 44.10 10.98
CA THR A 4 -12.58 43.04 11.17
C THR A 4 -11.45 43.19 10.15
N LEU A 5 -10.35 43.77 10.65
CA LEU A 5 -8.98 43.30 10.51
C LEU A 5 -8.49 43.03 9.08
N ILE A 6 -7.89 44.09 8.55
CA ILE A 6 -6.90 44.10 7.48
C ILE A 6 -5.59 43.46 7.99
N ALA A 7 -4.99 42.65 7.12
CA ALA A 7 -3.56 42.33 7.00
C ALA A 7 -2.88 41.58 8.15
N ALA A 8 -2.80 40.26 8.01
CA ALA A 8 -1.55 39.56 8.23
C ALA A 8 -1.10 39.00 6.88
N VAL A 9 -0.20 39.75 6.24
CA VAL A 9 0.60 39.34 5.09
C VAL A 9 1.31 38.05 5.50
N LEU A 10 0.78 36.90 5.05
CA LEU A 10 1.52 35.66 5.05
C LEU A 10 2.56 35.77 3.94
N THR A 11 3.71 36.29 4.33
CA THR A 11 4.92 36.39 3.52
C THR A 11 5.20 35.02 2.93
N ALA A 12 5.17 34.97 1.60
CA ALA A 12 5.57 33.83 0.81
C ALA A 12 7.01 33.45 1.16
N ALA A 13 7.19 32.38 1.93
CA ALA A 13 8.38 31.55 1.85
C ALA A 13 8.07 30.45 0.84
N ALA A 14 8.12 30.80 -0.45
CA ALA A 14 8.27 29.82 -1.51
C ALA A 14 9.68 29.24 -1.40
N ALA A 15 9.89 28.37 -0.41
CA ALA A 15 10.98 27.41 -0.45
C ALA A 15 10.60 26.43 -1.57
N THR A 16 10.98 26.76 -2.80
CA THR A 16 11.05 25.79 -3.88
C THR A 16 12.14 24.80 -3.48
N LEU A 17 11.76 23.83 -2.65
CA LEU A 17 12.49 22.59 -2.46
C LEU A 17 12.34 21.82 -3.77
N SER A 18 13.09 22.24 -4.77
CA SER A 18 13.43 21.39 -5.90
C SER A 18 14.33 20.29 -5.34
N PHE A 19 13.71 19.31 -4.68
CA PHE A 19 14.26 17.98 -4.59
C PHE A 19 14.31 17.46 -6.03
N GLY A 20 15.42 17.76 -6.71
CA GLY A 20 15.88 16.96 -7.82
C GLY A 20 16.20 15.58 -7.26
N ALA A 21 15.16 14.78 -7.02
CA ALA A 21 15.31 13.35 -6.93
C ALA A 21 15.78 12.92 -8.32
N HIS A 22 17.10 12.83 -8.48
CA HIS A 22 17.65 11.94 -9.49
C HIS A 22 17.17 10.55 -9.08
N ALA A 23 16.03 10.15 -9.61
CA ALA A 23 15.47 8.82 -9.47
C ALA A 23 16.48 7.85 -10.10
N ASP A 24 17.34 7.28 -9.26
CA ASP A 24 18.14 6.13 -9.64
C ASP A 24 17.15 5.00 -9.92
N THR A 25 16.81 4.82 -11.20
CA THR A 25 15.82 3.83 -11.67
C THR A 25 16.11 2.42 -11.14
N ALA A 26 17.37 2.13 -10.81
CA ALA A 26 17.78 0.90 -10.16
C ALA A 26 17.29 0.79 -8.70
N SER A 27 17.39 1.89 -7.93
CA SER A 27 16.88 2.00 -6.56
C SER A 27 15.35 1.87 -6.53
N ASP A 28 14.64 2.55 -7.43
CA ASP A 28 13.17 2.48 -7.47
C ASP A 28 12.68 1.07 -7.83
N LYS A 29 13.34 0.41 -8.79
CA LYS A 29 13.05 -1.01 -9.11
C LYS A 29 13.32 -1.93 -7.94
N ALA A 30 14.36 -1.66 -7.15
CA ALA A 30 14.67 -2.44 -5.96
C ALA A 30 13.59 -2.24 -4.88
N GLN A 31 13.14 -1.00 -4.68
CA GLN A 31 12.07 -0.65 -3.74
C GLN A 31 10.74 -1.31 -4.14
N ALA A 32 10.27 -1.12 -5.37
CA ALA A 32 9.02 -1.73 -5.85
C ALA A 32 9.02 -3.27 -5.71
N LYS A 33 10.19 -3.90 -5.91
CA LYS A 33 10.34 -5.35 -5.70
C LYS A 33 10.33 -5.73 -4.22
N ALA A 34 10.85 -4.90 -3.34
CA ALA A 34 10.79 -5.10 -1.89
C ALA A 34 9.36 -4.98 -1.39
N ASP A 35 8.63 -3.94 -1.83
CA ASP A 35 7.23 -3.70 -1.51
C ASP A 35 6.35 -4.88 -1.94
N TYR A 36 6.48 -5.33 -3.19
CA TYR A 36 5.80 -6.52 -3.69
C TYR A 36 6.05 -7.78 -2.85
N LYS A 37 7.28 -7.96 -2.34
CA LYS A 37 7.60 -9.11 -1.46
C LYS A 37 6.97 -8.93 -0.08
N SER A 38 6.97 -7.71 0.45
CA SER A 38 6.36 -7.34 1.72
C SER A 38 4.86 -7.62 1.67
N ASP A 39 4.16 -7.11 0.67
CA ASP A 39 2.70 -7.29 0.51
C ASP A 39 2.33 -8.78 0.41
N LYS A 40 3.13 -9.55 -0.35
CA LYS A 40 2.95 -11.01 -0.41
C LYS A 40 3.18 -11.72 0.91
N ALA A 41 4.08 -11.20 1.75
CA ALA A 41 4.31 -11.75 3.08
C ALA A 41 3.17 -11.37 4.03
N GLN A 42 2.67 -10.13 3.94
CA GLN A 42 1.53 -9.64 4.70
C GLN A 42 0.26 -10.44 4.38
N ALA A 43 -0.09 -10.58 3.09
CA ALA A 43 -1.24 -11.40 2.66
C ALA A 43 -1.19 -12.83 3.23
N LYS A 44 0.00 -13.45 3.28
CA LYS A 44 0.20 -14.78 3.88
C LYS A 44 0.03 -14.77 5.40
N ALA A 45 0.48 -13.71 6.07
CA ALA A 45 0.33 -13.54 7.52
C ALA A 45 -1.15 -13.38 7.86
N ASP A 46 -1.86 -12.54 7.11
CA ASP A 46 -3.30 -12.29 7.29
C ASP A 46 -4.11 -13.57 7.07
N TYR A 47 -3.81 -14.33 6.01
CA TYR A 47 -4.42 -15.66 5.82
C TYR A 47 -4.17 -16.60 7.00
N LYS A 48 -2.95 -16.61 7.57
CA LYS A 48 -2.64 -17.46 8.72
C LYS A 48 -3.42 -17.02 9.96
N SER A 49 -3.51 -15.71 10.20
CA SER A 49 -4.29 -15.14 11.30
C SER A 49 -5.76 -15.49 11.13
N ASN A 50 -6.37 -15.09 10.01
CA ASN A 50 -7.77 -15.34 9.72
C ASN A 50 -8.11 -16.83 9.76
N LYS A 51 -7.22 -17.70 9.27
CA LYS A 51 -7.41 -19.15 9.37
C LYS A 51 -7.38 -19.66 10.81
N ALA A 52 -6.55 -19.07 11.68
CA ALA A 52 -6.51 -19.41 13.10
C ALA A 52 -7.80 -18.93 13.78
N ASP A 53 -8.24 -17.71 13.50
CA ASP A 53 -9.48 -17.13 14.03
C ASP A 53 -10.70 -17.97 13.60
N CYS A 54 -10.79 -18.34 12.31
CA CYS A 54 -11.82 -19.25 11.82
C CYS A 54 -11.85 -20.58 12.59
N LYS A 55 -10.69 -21.13 12.98
CA LYS A 55 -10.62 -22.38 13.75
C LYS A 55 -11.00 -22.19 15.22
N ALA A 56 -10.73 -21.03 15.79
CA ALA A 56 -11.04 -20.72 17.18
C ALA A 56 -12.52 -20.42 17.37
N ASP A 57 -13.11 -19.68 16.42
CA ASP A 57 -14.43 -19.07 16.59
C ASP A 57 -15.57 -19.82 15.89
N THR A 58 -15.24 -20.75 14.98
CA THR A 58 -16.26 -21.45 14.19
C THR A 58 -15.96 -22.95 14.07
N THR A 59 -16.96 -23.75 13.73
CA THR A 59 -16.81 -25.21 13.56
C THR A 59 -17.55 -25.73 12.33
N GLY A 60 -17.18 -26.94 11.88
CA GLY A 60 -17.94 -27.68 10.87
C GLY A 60 -17.97 -26.99 9.50
N ALA A 61 -19.17 -26.79 8.95
CA ALA A 61 -19.34 -26.17 7.63
C ALA A 61 -18.96 -24.67 7.64
N VAL A 62 -19.25 -23.96 8.73
CA VAL A 62 -18.94 -22.53 8.88
C VAL A 62 -17.42 -22.32 8.89
N GLU A 63 -16.68 -23.16 9.61
CA GLU A 63 -15.20 -23.12 9.61
C GLU A 63 -14.60 -23.35 8.22
N ARG A 64 -15.18 -24.26 7.43
CA ARG A 64 -14.72 -24.49 6.06
C ARG A 64 -14.99 -23.28 5.16
N ALA A 65 -16.16 -22.65 5.28
CA ALA A 65 -16.50 -21.44 4.54
C ALA A 65 -15.54 -20.29 4.92
N CYS A 66 -15.38 -20.02 6.21
CA CYS A 66 -14.47 -18.99 6.74
C CYS A 66 -13.03 -19.17 6.24
N LYS A 67 -12.49 -20.41 6.26
CA LYS A 67 -11.17 -20.70 5.68
C LYS A 67 -11.11 -20.52 4.16
N GLY A 68 -12.22 -20.79 3.48
CA GLY A 68 -12.39 -20.54 2.06
C GLY A 68 -12.26 -19.06 1.74
N ASP A 69 -12.98 -18.22 2.49
CA ASP A 69 -12.97 -16.77 2.36
C ASP A 69 -11.59 -16.19 2.69
N ALA A 70 -10.97 -16.63 3.79
CA ALA A 70 -9.60 -16.23 4.15
C ALA A 70 -8.59 -16.58 3.03
N LYS A 71 -8.76 -17.73 2.37
CA LYS A 71 -7.91 -18.13 1.24
C LYS A 71 -8.22 -17.33 -0.03
N ALA A 72 -9.47 -16.90 -0.23
CA ALA A 72 -9.86 -16.03 -1.33
C ALA A 72 -9.24 -14.63 -1.14
N GLY A 73 -9.31 -14.06 0.06
CA GLY A 73 -8.63 -12.83 0.43
C GLY A 73 -7.13 -12.89 0.15
N GLU A 74 -6.44 -13.93 0.64
CA GLU A 74 -5.00 -14.11 0.37
C GLU A 74 -4.64 -14.09 -1.12
N LYS A 75 -5.51 -14.66 -1.97
CA LYS A 75 -5.30 -14.69 -3.42
C LYS A 75 -5.53 -13.32 -4.04
N GLN A 76 -6.56 -12.61 -3.59
CA GLN A 76 -6.88 -11.27 -4.05
C GLN A 76 -5.74 -10.31 -3.70
N ASP A 77 -5.30 -10.27 -2.44
CA ASP A 77 -4.22 -9.38 -1.99
C ASP A 77 -2.92 -9.64 -2.76
N LYS A 78 -2.59 -10.91 -3.02
CA LYS A 78 -1.43 -11.25 -3.87
C LYS A 78 -1.59 -10.83 -5.32
N ALA A 79 -2.81 -10.84 -5.85
CA ALA A 79 -3.10 -10.41 -7.20
C ALA A 79 -2.98 -8.88 -7.29
N ASP A 80 -3.49 -8.17 -6.30
CA ASP A 80 -3.43 -6.70 -6.19
C ASP A 80 -1.97 -6.23 -6.03
N ALA A 81 -1.21 -6.86 -5.13
CA ALA A 81 0.23 -6.60 -4.98
C ALA A 81 1.01 -6.83 -6.30
N LYS A 82 0.63 -7.86 -7.07
CA LYS A 82 1.24 -8.13 -8.38
C LYS A 82 0.84 -7.08 -9.42
N LEU A 83 -0.39 -6.57 -9.37
CA LEU A 83 -0.86 -5.50 -10.24
C LEU A 83 -0.13 -4.20 -9.93
N GLN A 84 -0.03 -3.83 -8.66
CA GLN A 84 0.71 -2.66 -8.18
C GLN A 84 2.17 -2.71 -8.63
N TYR A 85 2.87 -3.82 -8.37
CA TYR A 85 4.26 -3.98 -8.82
C TYR A 85 4.45 -3.83 -10.34
N LYS A 86 3.46 -4.25 -11.14
CA LYS A 86 3.53 -4.06 -12.60
C LYS A 86 3.33 -2.59 -12.98
N GLN A 87 2.43 -1.89 -12.29
CA GLN A 87 2.20 -0.46 -12.48
C GLN A 87 3.45 0.33 -12.07
N ASP A 88 3.98 0.10 -10.87
CA ASP A 88 5.21 0.75 -10.39
C ASP A 88 6.36 0.55 -11.38
N LYS A 89 6.54 -0.69 -11.85
CA LYS A 89 7.57 -1.00 -12.85
C LYS A 89 7.34 -0.23 -14.16
N ALA A 90 6.09 -0.06 -14.59
CA ALA A 90 5.76 0.70 -15.80
C ALA A 90 6.07 2.19 -15.61
N ASP A 91 5.69 2.76 -14.46
CA ASP A 91 5.92 4.16 -14.12
C ASP A 91 7.42 4.47 -14.01
N ILE A 92 8.17 3.63 -13.30
CA ILE A 92 9.63 3.73 -13.18
C ILE A 92 10.31 3.65 -14.57
N ASN A 93 9.85 2.78 -15.47
CA ASN A 93 10.40 2.70 -16.83
C ASN A 93 9.98 3.89 -17.71
N ALA A 94 8.84 4.53 -17.41
CA ALA A 94 8.40 5.74 -18.08
C ALA A 94 9.14 6.99 -17.55
N GLY A 95 10.01 6.85 -16.55
CA GLY A 95 10.73 7.95 -15.92
C GLY A 95 9.83 8.86 -15.06
N LYS A 96 8.74 8.30 -14.53
CA LYS A 96 7.83 8.96 -13.59
C LYS A 96 8.19 8.67 -12.14
#